data_AF-A0A5J4QTK0-F1
#
_entry.id   AF-A0A5J4QTK0-F1
#
_cell.length_a   1.000
_cell.length_b   1.000
_cell.length_c   1.000
_cell.angle_alpha   90.00
_cell.angle_beta   90.00
_cell.angle_gamma   90.00
#
_symmetry.space_group_name_H-M   'P 1'
#
loop_
_entity.id
_entity.type
_entity.pdbx_description
1 polymer ?
#
loop_
_entity_poly.entity_id
_entity_poly.type
_entity_poly.pdbx_seq_one_letter_code
_entity_poly.pdbx_strand_id
1 'polypeptide(L)'
;MCIRVPESSQPHSFKGTYYDRNEDGDYKLANYLLTNLFLRKYDGHSENKVFPHLRIDDFVQEDFDFVRKRVALYDREHSWINMSNEDILHSAKMHLRDDRTGEEGYTLAAALMFGKGNALAMTCPNYKTDALCRKEDTDRYDDRDVVDCNLIQAYGRLMSFARKHTPDRFYLEGDRRISIRDIIFREAISNLLIHREFTYPYPATLTIYKETFVTENWNIPYMTGRITPENLKHILRIQPLPLFSDNWTGLMI
;
A
#
# COMPACT_ATOMS: atom_id res chain seq x y z
N MET A 1 -10.87 10.23 41.35
CA MET A 1 -11.20 11.17 40.26
C MET A 1 -10.84 10.49 38.95
N CYS A 2 -11.78 10.32 38.03
CA CYS A 2 -11.54 9.75 36.70
C CYS A 2 -11.56 10.92 35.71
N ILE A 3 -10.46 11.13 34.98
CA ILE A 3 -10.37 12.14 33.92
C ILE A 3 -10.25 11.40 32.60
N ARG A 4 -11.26 11.55 31.74
CA ARG A 4 -11.22 11.03 30.38
C ARG A 4 -10.67 12.11 29.47
N VAL A 5 -9.48 11.90 28.91
CA VAL A 5 -8.89 12.79 27.92
C VAL A 5 -9.12 12.15 26.53
N PRO A 6 -9.95 12.75 25.66
CA PRO A 6 -10.13 12.25 24.31
C PRO A 6 -8.87 12.50 23.47
N GLU A 7 -8.70 11.70 22.41
CA GLU A 7 -7.62 11.90 21.46
C GLU A 7 -7.77 13.26 20.74
N SER A 8 -6.72 14.07 20.76
CA SER A 8 -6.69 15.35 20.02
C SER A 8 -6.20 15.15 18.58
N SER A 9 -6.73 15.96 17.65
CA SER A 9 -6.32 16.02 16.24
C SER A 9 -4.97 16.71 16.02
N GLN A 10 -4.38 17.34 17.04
CA GLN A 10 -3.07 17.96 16.94
C GLN A 10 -2.08 17.34 17.94
N PRO A 11 -0.78 17.30 17.61
CA PRO A 11 0.26 16.95 18.57
C PRO A 11 0.36 18.01 19.68
N HIS A 12 0.35 17.57 20.94
CA HIS A 12 0.57 18.44 22.09
C HIS A 12 1.95 18.18 22.69
N SER A 13 2.66 19.26 23.02
CA SER A 13 3.96 19.16 23.68
C SER A 13 3.84 19.54 25.16
N PHE A 14 4.64 18.90 26.01
CA PHE A 14 4.85 19.32 27.39
C PHE A 14 6.27 19.86 27.54
N LYS A 15 6.39 21.14 27.93
CA LYS A 15 7.67 21.85 28.03
C LYS A 15 8.53 21.74 26.75
N GLY A 16 7.89 21.84 25.58
CA GLY A 16 8.56 21.75 24.27
C GLY A 16 9.01 20.34 23.87
N THR A 17 8.64 19.31 24.64
CA THR A 17 8.92 17.90 24.31
C THR A 17 7.62 17.16 24.03
N TYR A 18 7.61 16.36 22.97
CA TYR A 18 6.48 15.50 22.62
C TYR A 18 6.68 14.11 23.23
N TYR A 19 5.58 13.51 23.67
CA TYR A 19 5.55 12.19 24.26
C TYR A 19 4.46 11.35 23.58
N ASP A 20 4.70 10.06 23.41
CA ASP A 20 3.69 9.07 23.02
C ASP A 20 3.46 8.12 24.18
N ARG A 21 2.19 7.82 24.50
CA ARG A 21 1.84 6.95 25.61
C ARG A 21 1.51 5.57 25.07
N ASN A 22 2.34 4.59 25.42
CA ASN A 22 2.09 3.19 25.08
C ASN A 22 2.02 2.37 26.37
N GLU A 23 0.94 1.59 26.49
CA GLU A 23 0.66 0.68 27.61
C GLU A 23 0.90 1.34 28.98
N ASP A 24 2.07 1.12 29.58
CA ASP A 24 2.42 1.54 30.94
C ASP A 24 3.29 2.80 31.05
N GLY A 25 3.66 3.46 29.94
CA GLY A 25 4.62 4.58 30.00
C GLY A 25 4.47 5.68 28.96
N ASP A 26 4.99 6.86 29.29
CA ASP A 26 5.12 8.01 28.39
C ASP A 26 6.53 8.05 27.81
N TYR A 27 6.66 7.87 26.50
CA TYR A 27 7.94 7.80 25.79
C TYR A 27 8.22 9.13 25.11
N LYS A 28 9.39 9.72 25.40
CA LYS A 28 9.85 10.92 24.72
C LYS A 28 10.07 10.63 23.24
N LEU A 29 9.40 11.39 22.38
CA LEU A 29 9.56 11.28 20.94
C LEU A 29 10.70 12.18 20.46
N ALA A 30 11.53 11.63 19.56
CA ALA A 30 12.59 12.35 18.87
C ALA A 30 12.75 11.80 17.44
N ASN A 31 13.36 12.61 16.56
CA ASN A 31 13.68 12.24 15.18
C ASN A 31 12.45 11.70 14.44
N TYR A 32 12.56 10.50 13.85
CA TYR A 32 11.51 9.87 13.07
C TYR A 32 10.22 9.60 13.87
N LEU A 33 10.33 9.33 15.17
CA LEU A 33 9.15 9.11 16.02
C LEU A 33 8.31 10.39 16.14
N LEU A 34 8.97 11.55 16.17
CA LEU A 34 8.29 12.83 16.17
C LEU A 34 7.58 13.06 14.83
N THR A 35 8.27 12.83 13.71
CA THR A 35 7.67 12.89 12.37
C THR A 35 6.44 11.98 12.26
N ASN A 36 6.52 10.76 12.80
CA ASN A 36 5.39 9.83 12.83
C ASN A 36 4.21 10.34 13.67
N LEU A 37 4.45 10.99 14.81
CA LEU A 37 3.38 11.62 15.59
C LEU A 37 2.66 12.70 14.76
N PHE A 38 3.42 13.55 14.07
CA PHE A 38 2.85 14.58 13.20
C PHE A 38 2.07 13.96 12.04
N LEU A 39 2.58 12.90 11.41
CA LEU A 39 1.87 12.18 10.34
C LEU A 39 0.60 11.50 10.84
N ARG A 40 0.62 10.88 12.03
CA ARG A 40 -0.58 10.29 12.66
C ARG A 40 -1.66 11.31 12.98
N LYS A 41 -1.26 12.51 13.38
CA LYS A 41 -2.15 13.64 13.70
C LYS A 41 -2.49 14.49 12.48
N TYR A 42 -1.83 14.24 11.35
CA TYR A 42 -2.17 14.88 10.10
C TYR A 42 -3.44 14.19 9.57
N ASP A 43 -4.54 14.94 9.53
CA ASP A 43 -5.85 14.48 9.08
C ASP A 43 -5.89 14.19 7.56
N GLY A 44 -4.79 14.49 6.85
CA GLY A 44 -4.61 14.22 5.44
C GLY A 44 -3.98 12.85 5.20
N HIS A 45 -4.55 12.12 4.27
CA HIS A 45 -3.97 10.91 3.70
C HIS A 45 -2.75 11.30 2.86
N SER A 46 -1.57 10.72 3.11
CA SER A 46 -0.33 11.13 2.44
C SER A 46 -0.38 10.90 0.93
N GLU A 47 -1.17 9.92 0.51
CA GLU A 47 -1.54 9.60 -0.87
C GLU A 47 -2.29 10.74 -1.59
N ASN A 48 -2.94 11.65 -0.86
CA ASN A 48 -3.67 12.79 -1.43
C ASN A 48 -2.77 14.01 -1.67
N LYS A 49 -1.48 13.96 -1.32
CA LYS A 49 -0.54 15.05 -1.57
C LYS A 49 -0.53 15.40 -3.07
N VAL A 50 -0.81 16.66 -3.40
CA VAL A 50 -0.89 17.16 -4.78
C VAL A 50 0.51 17.49 -5.32
N PHE A 51 0.77 17.09 -6.56
CA PHE A 51 1.97 17.40 -7.34
C PHE A 51 1.58 18.14 -8.64
N PRO A 52 1.51 19.49 -8.62
CA PRO A 52 0.99 20.29 -9.73
C PRO A 52 1.80 20.21 -11.03
N HIS A 53 3.00 19.65 -11.00
CA HIS A 53 3.87 19.50 -12.17
C HIS A 53 3.67 18.18 -12.92
N LEU A 54 3.02 17.18 -12.32
CA LEU A 54 2.72 15.92 -13.01
C LEU A 54 1.72 16.16 -14.14
N ARG A 55 1.89 15.43 -15.24
CA ARG A 55 1.00 15.45 -16.40
C ARG A 55 0.53 14.03 -16.71
N ILE A 56 -0.55 13.90 -17.49
CA ILE A 56 -1.04 12.57 -17.92
C ILE A 56 0.05 11.77 -18.65
N ASP A 57 0.96 12.44 -19.36
CA ASP A 57 2.09 11.84 -20.07
C ASP A 57 3.15 11.23 -19.13
N ASP A 58 3.14 11.59 -17.83
CA ASP A 58 4.00 10.99 -16.81
C ASP A 58 3.47 9.62 -16.35
N PHE A 59 2.30 9.21 -16.84
CA PHE A 59 1.67 7.94 -16.51
C PHE A 59 1.80 6.90 -17.62
N VAL A 60 1.85 5.63 -17.23
CA VAL A 60 1.85 4.46 -18.11
C VAL A 60 0.42 4.24 -18.60
N GLN A 61 0.19 4.46 -19.88
CA GLN A 61 -1.17 4.48 -20.45
C GLN A 61 -1.77 3.07 -20.49
N GLU A 62 -0.93 2.07 -20.73
CA GLU A 62 -1.30 0.65 -20.79
C GLU A 62 -1.85 0.15 -19.45
N ASP A 63 -1.44 0.76 -18.33
CA ASP A 63 -1.94 0.40 -17.01
C ASP A 63 -3.43 0.77 -16.87
N PHE A 64 -3.90 1.85 -17.49
CA PHE A 64 -5.34 2.18 -17.51
C PHE A 64 -6.16 1.13 -18.25
N ASP A 65 -5.66 0.63 -19.38
CA ASP A 65 -6.33 -0.44 -20.13
C ASP A 65 -6.36 -1.75 -19.34
N PHE A 66 -5.29 -2.04 -18.59
CA PHE A 66 -5.27 -3.13 -17.64
C PHE A 66 -6.34 -2.95 -16.55
N VAL A 67 -6.47 -1.75 -15.96
CA VAL A 67 -7.53 -1.44 -14.99
C VAL A 67 -8.91 -1.65 -15.58
N ARG A 68 -9.21 -1.10 -16.77
CA ARG A 68 -10.51 -1.26 -17.42
C ARG A 68 -10.88 -2.73 -17.61
N LYS A 69 -9.94 -3.53 -18.13
CA LYS A 69 -10.14 -4.97 -18.33
C LYS A 69 -10.40 -5.68 -17.01
N ARG A 70 -9.68 -5.32 -15.95
CA ARG A 70 -9.86 -5.90 -14.62
C ARG A 70 -11.22 -5.54 -14.05
N VAL A 71 -11.57 -4.26 -14.03
CA VAL A 71 -12.86 -3.79 -13.53
C VAL A 71 -14.01 -4.51 -14.25
N ALA A 72 -13.95 -4.63 -15.58
CA ALA A 72 -14.99 -5.29 -16.38
C ALA A 72 -15.18 -6.79 -16.05
N LEU A 73 -14.18 -7.46 -15.47
CA LEU A 73 -14.33 -8.85 -15.01
C LEU A 73 -15.20 -8.95 -13.75
N TYR A 74 -15.22 -7.91 -12.92
CA TYR A 74 -15.97 -7.89 -11.66
C TYR A 74 -17.31 -7.18 -11.81
N ASP A 75 -17.30 -6.02 -12.44
CA ASP A 75 -18.47 -5.19 -12.68
C ASP A 75 -18.46 -4.73 -14.13
N ARG A 76 -19.31 -5.37 -14.94
CA ARG A 76 -19.46 -5.08 -16.37
C ARG A 76 -20.14 -3.73 -16.63
N GLU A 77 -20.79 -3.15 -15.62
CA GLU A 77 -21.49 -1.86 -15.72
C GLU A 77 -20.67 -0.71 -15.10
N HIS A 78 -19.47 -0.99 -14.60
CA HIS A 78 -18.64 0.03 -13.97
C HIS A 78 -18.29 1.16 -14.95
N SER A 79 -18.46 2.39 -14.49
CA SER A 79 -18.29 3.60 -15.31
C SER A 79 -16.92 3.72 -15.97
N TRP A 80 -15.86 3.27 -15.28
CA TRP A 80 -14.47 3.31 -15.76
C TRP A 80 -14.23 2.58 -17.09
N ILE A 81 -15.05 1.60 -17.44
CA ILE A 81 -14.91 0.84 -18.69
C ILE A 81 -14.96 1.78 -19.90
N ASN A 82 -15.79 2.82 -19.84
CA ASN A 82 -16.04 3.75 -20.93
C ASN A 82 -15.47 5.17 -20.69
N MET A 83 -14.75 5.38 -19.59
CA MET A 83 -14.16 6.67 -19.25
C MET A 83 -12.79 6.87 -19.92
N SER A 84 -12.43 8.13 -20.16
CA SER A 84 -11.06 8.52 -20.52
C SER A 84 -10.09 8.25 -19.36
N ASN A 85 -8.77 8.26 -19.61
CA ASN A 85 -7.77 8.05 -18.56
C ASN A 85 -7.87 9.17 -17.50
N GLU A 86 -8.07 10.40 -17.94
CA GLU A 86 -8.26 11.58 -17.09
C GLU A 86 -9.51 11.44 -16.23
N ASP A 87 -10.65 11.04 -16.80
CA ASP A 87 -11.91 10.86 -16.05
C ASP A 87 -11.79 9.75 -14.98
N ILE A 88 -11.03 8.68 -15.26
CA ILE A 88 -10.70 7.66 -14.27
C ILE A 88 -9.94 8.29 -13.10
N LEU A 89 -8.91 9.11 -13.37
CA LEU A 89 -8.13 9.76 -12.32
C LEU A 89 -8.97 10.74 -11.50
N HIS A 90 -9.83 11.54 -12.15
CA HIS A 90 -10.72 12.47 -11.46
C HIS A 90 -11.74 11.73 -10.57
N SER A 91 -12.42 10.72 -11.11
CA SER A 91 -13.42 9.94 -10.36
C SER A 91 -12.78 9.14 -9.21
N ALA A 92 -11.53 8.71 -9.34
CA ALA A 92 -10.76 8.05 -8.30
C ALA A 92 -10.11 9.01 -7.29
N LYS A 93 -10.38 10.32 -7.35
CA LYS A 93 -9.76 11.36 -6.50
C LYS A 93 -8.22 11.40 -6.60
N MET A 94 -7.69 11.04 -7.76
CA MET A 94 -6.26 11.09 -8.08
C MET A 94 -5.84 12.40 -8.78
N HIS A 95 -6.80 13.29 -9.02
CA HIS A 95 -6.57 14.68 -9.38
C HIS A 95 -7.40 15.56 -8.45
N LEU A 96 -6.71 16.39 -7.65
CA LEU A 96 -7.32 17.16 -6.57
C LEU A 96 -6.79 18.60 -6.56
N ARG A 97 -7.56 19.47 -5.92
CA ARG A 97 -7.12 20.80 -5.53
C ARG A 97 -6.77 20.80 -4.05
N ASP A 98 -5.56 21.25 -3.72
CA ASP A 98 -5.13 21.45 -2.34
C ASP A 98 -5.81 22.72 -1.81
N ASP A 99 -6.72 22.58 -0.85
CA ASP A 99 -7.48 23.70 -0.28
C ASP A 99 -6.61 24.74 0.45
N ARG A 100 -5.41 24.35 0.90
CA ARG A 100 -4.49 25.21 1.64
C ARG A 100 -3.61 26.03 0.72
N THR A 101 -3.11 25.45 -0.37
CA THR A 101 -2.26 26.17 -1.34
C THR A 101 -3.06 26.74 -2.50
N GLY A 102 -4.26 26.21 -2.76
CA GLY A 102 -5.10 26.51 -3.91
C GLY A 102 -4.64 25.83 -5.20
N GLU A 103 -3.51 25.10 -5.17
CA GLU A 103 -2.93 24.43 -6.32
C GLU A 103 -3.71 23.16 -6.69
N GLU A 104 -3.82 22.90 -7.99
CA GLU A 104 -4.52 21.74 -8.52
C GLU A 104 -3.55 20.84 -9.30
N GLY A 105 -3.74 19.52 -9.20
CA GLY A 105 -2.96 18.56 -9.98
C GLY A 105 -3.14 17.12 -9.53
N TYR A 106 -2.31 16.25 -10.08
CA TYR A 106 -2.33 14.83 -9.73
C TYR A 106 -1.74 14.56 -8.35
N THR A 107 -2.28 13.55 -7.68
CA THR A 107 -1.88 13.20 -6.31
C THR A 107 -0.73 12.19 -6.29
N LEU A 108 -0.14 11.96 -5.10
CA LEU A 108 0.79 10.87 -4.88
C LEU A 108 0.18 9.52 -5.28
N ALA A 109 -1.10 9.30 -5.01
CA ALA A 109 -1.82 8.08 -5.41
C ALA A 109 -1.78 7.88 -6.93
N ALA A 110 -1.97 8.95 -7.72
CA ALA A 110 -1.87 8.89 -9.18
C ALA A 110 -0.48 8.41 -9.63
N ALA A 111 0.57 9.00 -9.05
CA ALA A 111 1.94 8.64 -9.34
C ALA A 111 2.26 7.20 -8.91
N LEU A 112 1.83 6.78 -7.72
CA LEU A 112 2.04 5.42 -7.23
C LEU A 112 1.30 4.37 -8.07
N MET A 113 0.09 4.67 -8.54
CA MET A 113 -0.71 3.71 -9.30
C MET A 113 -0.31 3.64 -10.76
N PHE A 114 -0.09 4.78 -11.42
CA PHE A 114 0.10 4.85 -12.87
C PHE A 114 1.43 5.48 -13.30
N GLY A 115 2.24 5.97 -12.37
CA GLY A 115 3.51 6.66 -12.66
C GLY A 115 4.49 5.83 -13.49
N LYS A 116 5.13 6.49 -14.45
CA LYS A 116 6.40 6.04 -15.02
C LYS A 116 7.52 6.18 -13.97
N GLY A 117 8.65 5.51 -14.21
CA GLY A 117 9.77 5.51 -13.25
C GLY A 117 10.30 6.91 -12.91
N ASN A 118 10.32 7.84 -13.87
CA ASN A 118 10.68 9.24 -13.64
C ASN A 118 9.68 9.97 -12.73
N ALA A 119 8.37 9.77 -12.93
CA ALA A 119 7.32 10.34 -12.09
C ALA A 119 7.44 9.84 -10.64
N LEU A 120 7.69 8.55 -10.46
CA LEU A 120 7.93 7.93 -9.16
C LEU A 120 9.21 8.47 -8.50
N ALA A 121 10.30 8.58 -9.25
CA ALA A 121 11.56 9.12 -8.73
C ALA A 121 11.41 10.58 -8.24
N MET A 122 10.56 11.37 -8.90
CA MET A 122 10.30 12.77 -8.51
C MET A 122 9.37 12.88 -7.29
N THR A 123 8.34 12.03 -7.22
CA THR A 123 7.29 12.14 -6.17
C THR A 123 7.60 11.32 -4.93
N CYS A 124 8.24 10.17 -5.08
CA CYS A 124 8.56 9.22 -4.03
C CYS A 124 9.91 8.52 -4.30
N PRO A 125 11.06 9.22 -4.23
CA PRO A 125 12.37 8.68 -4.60
C PRO A 125 12.82 7.45 -3.79
N ASN A 126 12.28 7.27 -2.59
CA ASN A 126 12.60 6.15 -1.72
C ASN A 126 11.68 4.94 -1.94
N TYR A 127 10.69 5.05 -2.83
CA TYR A 127 9.80 3.96 -3.16
C TYR A 127 10.58 2.84 -3.88
N LYS A 128 10.64 1.71 -3.19
CA LYS A 128 11.13 0.43 -3.69
C LYS A 128 10.61 -0.69 -2.81
N THR A 129 10.45 -1.86 -3.40
CA THR A 129 10.11 -3.09 -2.70
C THR A 129 11.13 -4.15 -3.06
N ASP A 130 11.81 -4.70 -2.07
CA ASP A 130 12.79 -5.77 -2.25
C ASP A 130 12.09 -7.13 -2.17
N ALA A 131 12.10 -7.90 -3.26
CA ALA A 131 11.70 -9.30 -3.25
C ALA A 131 12.97 -10.16 -3.09
N LEU A 132 13.02 -10.98 -2.04
CA LEU A 132 14.20 -11.75 -1.65
C LEU A 132 13.85 -13.23 -1.57
N CYS A 133 14.73 -14.09 -2.07
CA CYS A 133 14.68 -15.53 -1.84
C CYS A 133 15.86 -15.91 -0.93
N ARG A 134 15.59 -16.58 0.19
CA ARG A 134 16.56 -16.96 1.23
C ARG A 134 16.26 -18.37 1.73
N LYS A 135 16.41 -19.35 0.85
CA LYS A 135 16.16 -20.77 1.14
C LYS A 135 17.44 -21.52 1.52
N GLU A 136 18.53 -21.24 0.81
CA GLU A 136 19.84 -21.87 1.05
C GLU A 136 20.77 -20.90 1.77
N ASP A 137 21.00 -19.70 1.22
CA ASP A 137 21.76 -18.62 1.88
C ASP A 137 20.82 -17.64 2.59
N THR A 138 20.65 -17.84 3.90
CA THR A 138 19.79 -16.99 4.73
C THR A 138 20.45 -15.66 5.12
N ASP A 139 21.78 -15.56 5.06
CA ASP A 139 22.52 -14.35 5.44
C ASP A 139 22.55 -13.34 4.28
N ARG A 140 22.61 -13.84 3.03
CA ARG A 140 22.56 -13.02 1.81
C ARG A 140 21.19 -13.15 1.15
N TYR A 141 21.13 -13.84 0.02
CA TYR A 141 19.94 -14.18 -0.74
C TYR A 141 20.35 -15.08 -1.90
N ASP A 142 19.50 -16.04 -2.24
CA ASP A 142 19.64 -16.90 -3.42
C ASP A 142 19.20 -16.14 -4.69
N ASP A 143 18.26 -15.21 -4.54
CA ASP A 143 17.74 -14.35 -5.61
C ASP A 143 17.18 -13.05 -5.02
N ARG A 144 17.27 -11.95 -5.79
CA ARG A 144 16.72 -10.65 -5.42
C ARG A 144 16.13 -9.95 -6.64
N ASP A 145 14.91 -9.48 -6.51
CA ASP A 145 14.29 -8.54 -7.44
C ASP A 145 14.01 -7.20 -6.74
N VAL A 146 14.54 -6.10 -7.29
CA VAL A 146 14.28 -4.75 -6.79
C VAL A 146 13.14 -4.16 -7.62
N VAL A 147 11.99 -4.01 -6.98
CA VAL A 147 10.75 -3.54 -7.61
C VAL A 147 10.56 -2.05 -7.34
N ASP A 148 10.76 -1.25 -8.38
CA ASP A 148 10.80 0.22 -8.37
C ASP A 148 9.81 0.86 -9.38
N CYS A 149 8.89 0.07 -9.91
CA CYS A 149 7.81 0.51 -10.80
C CYS A 149 6.49 0.71 -10.05
N ASN A 150 5.49 1.32 -10.68
CA ASN A 150 4.20 1.63 -10.04
C ASN A 150 3.51 0.39 -9.44
N LEU A 151 2.53 0.60 -8.57
CA LEU A 151 1.89 -0.45 -7.77
C LEU A 151 1.20 -1.53 -8.61
N ILE A 152 0.70 -1.18 -9.79
CA ILE A 152 0.06 -2.13 -10.73
C ILE A 152 1.10 -3.13 -11.24
N GLN A 153 2.23 -2.61 -11.72
CA GLN A 153 3.31 -3.42 -12.25
C GLN A 153 4.07 -4.16 -11.14
N ALA A 154 4.24 -3.51 -9.98
CA ALA A 154 4.89 -4.08 -8.81
C ALA A 154 4.15 -5.34 -8.33
N TYR A 155 2.82 -5.29 -8.27
CA TYR A 155 1.99 -6.45 -7.95
C TYR A 155 2.30 -7.64 -8.90
N GLY A 156 2.33 -7.39 -10.20
CA GLY A 156 2.64 -8.42 -11.21
C GLY A 156 4.05 -9.01 -11.07
N ARG A 157 5.06 -8.18 -10.82
CA ARG A 157 6.45 -8.62 -10.58
C ARG A 157 6.58 -9.44 -9.31
N LEU A 158 5.99 -8.98 -8.20
CA LEU A 158 6.02 -9.70 -6.92
C LEU A 158 5.27 -11.04 -7.00
N MET A 159 4.12 -11.11 -7.66
CA MET A 159 3.42 -12.37 -7.90
C MET A 159 4.26 -13.33 -8.74
N SER A 160 4.96 -12.82 -9.76
CA SER A 160 5.86 -13.63 -10.60
C SER A 160 7.06 -14.15 -9.81
N PHE A 161 7.64 -13.31 -8.94
CA PHE A 161 8.71 -13.70 -8.02
C PHE A 161 8.25 -14.79 -7.04
N ALA A 162 7.06 -14.62 -6.45
CA ALA A 162 6.46 -15.63 -5.57
C ALA A 162 6.26 -16.96 -6.30
N ARG A 163 5.71 -16.95 -7.53
CA ARG A 163 5.52 -18.17 -8.34
C ARG A 163 6.84 -18.85 -8.69
N LYS A 164 7.88 -18.09 -9.01
CA LYS A 164 9.23 -18.61 -9.29
C LYS A 164 9.81 -19.34 -8.08
N HIS A 165 9.57 -18.80 -6.88
CA HIS A 165 10.22 -19.25 -5.65
C HIS A 165 9.33 -20.04 -4.70
N THR A 166 8.09 -20.38 -5.06
CA THR A 166 7.24 -21.24 -4.22
C THR A 166 6.48 -22.29 -5.03
N PRO A 167 6.40 -23.54 -4.53
CA PRO A 167 5.74 -24.62 -5.24
C PRO A 167 4.23 -24.40 -5.32
N ASP A 168 3.63 -24.75 -6.45
CA ASP A 168 2.17 -24.83 -6.60
C ASP A 168 1.71 -26.27 -6.31
N ARG A 169 1.31 -26.54 -5.06
CA ARG A 169 0.79 -27.86 -4.71
C ARG A 169 -0.60 -28.05 -5.29
N PHE A 170 -0.86 -29.24 -5.83
CA PHE A 170 -2.18 -29.57 -6.36
C PHE A 170 -3.24 -29.55 -5.24
N TYR A 171 -4.31 -28.80 -5.46
CA TYR A 171 -5.42 -28.69 -4.54
C TYR A 171 -6.73 -28.50 -5.32
N LEU A 172 -7.80 -29.14 -4.85
CA LEU A 172 -9.15 -29.03 -5.40
C LEU A 172 -10.08 -28.47 -4.33
N GLU A 173 -10.91 -27.52 -4.72
CA GLU A 173 -12.10 -27.11 -3.96
C GLU A 173 -13.32 -27.59 -4.76
N GLY A 174 -13.96 -28.65 -4.27
CA GLY A 174 -14.94 -29.41 -5.06
C GLY A 174 -14.28 -30.05 -6.28
N ASP A 175 -14.72 -29.67 -7.47
CA ASP A 175 -14.22 -30.13 -8.77
C ASP A 175 -13.24 -29.13 -9.44
N ARG A 176 -13.01 -27.97 -8.82
CA ARG A 176 -12.16 -26.92 -9.38
C ARG A 176 -10.76 -26.96 -8.79
N ARG A 177 -9.73 -27.00 -9.65
CA ARG A 177 -8.35 -26.79 -9.23
C ARG A 177 -8.13 -25.34 -8.83
N ILE A 178 -7.55 -25.14 -7.65
CA ILE A 178 -7.22 -23.84 -7.09
C ILE A 178 -5.74 -23.82 -6.70
N SER A 179 -5.06 -22.71 -6.98
CA SER A 179 -3.70 -22.46 -6.47
C SER A 179 -3.79 -21.75 -5.13
N ILE A 180 -3.62 -22.51 -4.03
CA ILE A 180 -3.56 -21.94 -2.67
C ILE A 180 -2.42 -20.91 -2.58
N ARG A 181 -1.27 -21.22 -3.21
CA ARG A 181 -0.13 -20.30 -3.30
C ARG A 181 -0.56 -18.94 -3.84
N ASP A 182 -1.18 -18.91 -5.02
CA ASP A 182 -1.55 -17.65 -5.66
C ASP A 182 -2.61 -16.89 -4.85
N ILE A 183 -3.49 -17.58 -4.10
CA ILE A 183 -4.44 -16.92 -3.18
C ILE A 183 -3.70 -16.25 -2.03
N ILE A 184 -2.83 -16.98 -1.33
CA ILE A 184 -2.09 -16.47 -0.18
C ILE A 184 -1.21 -15.28 -0.58
N PHE A 185 -0.44 -15.42 -1.67
CA PHE A 185 0.44 -14.36 -2.13
C PHE A 185 -0.33 -13.17 -2.71
N ARG A 186 -1.47 -13.38 -3.38
CA ARG A 186 -2.32 -12.27 -3.82
C ARG A 186 -2.69 -11.39 -2.62
N GLU A 187 -3.11 -12.00 -1.52
CA GLU A 187 -3.53 -11.27 -0.33
C GLU A 187 -2.35 -10.58 0.36
N ALA A 188 -1.28 -11.34 0.62
CA ALA A 188 -0.09 -10.80 1.28
C ALA A 188 0.57 -9.66 0.49
N ILE A 189 0.69 -9.79 -0.83
CA ILE A 189 1.29 -8.75 -1.68
C ILE A 189 0.36 -7.53 -1.78
N SER A 190 -0.95 -7.73 -1.88
CA SER A 190 -1.90 -6.61 -1.87
C SER A 190 -1.77 -5.82 -0.57
N ASN A 191 -1.71 -6.50 0.57
CA ASN A 191 -1.54 -5.85 1.87
C ASN A 191 -0.19 -5.14 2.01
N LEU A 192 0.89 -5.77 1.52
CA LEU A 192 2.23 -5.17 1.50
C LEU A 192 2.24 -3.84 0.74
N LEU A 193 1.56 -3.78 -0.41
CA LEU A 193 1.55 -2.61 -1.29
C LEU A 193 0.56 -1.53 -0.82
N ILE A 194 -0.66 -1.88 -0.45
CA ILE A 194 -1.74 -0.91 -0.18
C ILE A 194 -1.60 -0.26 1.19
N HIS A 195 -1.14 -1.01 2.21
CA HIS A 195 -1.05 -0.49 3.58
C HIS A 195 0.30 0.17 3.89
N ARG A 196 1.18 0.29 2.89
CA ARG A 196 2.45 0.96 3.04
C ARG A 196 2.26 2.47 3.19
N GLU A 197 3.03 3.06 4.09
CA GLU A 197 3.21 4.50 4.19
C GLU A 197 4.36 4.94 3.28
N PHE A 198 4.02 5.57 2.16
CA PHE A 198 4.97 5.93 1.09
C PHE A 198 5.79 7.19 1.38
N THR A 199 5.44 7.97 2.40
CA THR A 199 6.26 9.13 2.79
C THR A 199 7.51 8.75 3.57
N TYR A 200 7.58 7.51 4.07
CA TYR A 200 8.70 7.04 4.86
C TYR A 200 9.71 6.24 4.02
N PRO A 201 11.03 6.46 4.19
CA PRO A 201 12.05 5.87 3.32
C PRO A 201 12.33 4.38 3.58
N TYR A 202 11.64 3.76 4.54
CA TYR A 202 11.85 2.35 4.84
C TYR A 202 11.41 1.48 3.65
N PRO A 203 12.30 0.62 3.13
CA PRO A 203 11.98 -0.24 2.01
C PRO A 203 10.96 -1.29 2.45
N ALA A 204 9.98 -1.57 1.58
CA ALA A 204 9.11 -2.72 1.77
C ALA A 204 9.87 -3.98 1.35
N THR A 205 9.63 -5.12 2.00
CA THR A 205 10.27 -6.39 1.65
C THR A 205 9.22 -7.50 1.50
N LEU A 206 9.46 -8.40 0.54
CA LEU A 206 8.84 -9.72 0.45
C LEU A 206 9.97 -10.73 0.48
N THR A 207 10.14 -11.43 1.59
CA THR A 207 11.20 -12.44 1.75
C THR A 207 10.61 -13.83 1.79
N ILE A 208 11.03 -14.69 0.86
CA ILE A 208 10.61 -16.09 0.77
C ILE A 208 11.72 -16.98 1.33
N TYR A 209 11.41 -17.65 2.44
CA TYR A 209 12.26 -18.66 3.06
C TYR A 209 11.84 -20.06 2.61
N LYS A 210 12.48 -21.09 3.15
CA LYS A 210 12.20 -22.49 2.80
C LYS A 210 10.77 -22.93 3.14
N GLU A 211 10.25 -22.50 4.29
CA GLU A 211 8.96 -22.96 4.82
C GLU A 211 7.95 -21.82 5.06
N THR A 212 8.40 -20.58 5.01
CA THR A 212 7.59 -19.40 5.29
C THR A 212 7.93 -18.27 4.34
N PHE A 213 7.09 -17.25 4.31
CA PHE A 213 7.43 -15.96 3.72
C PHE A 213 7.08 -14.86 4.71
N VAL A 214 7.78 -13.74 4.60
CA VAL A 214 7.59 -12.57 5.45
C VAL A 214 7.45 -11.36 4.54
N THR A 215 6.44 -10.54 4.83
CA THR A 215 6.25 -9.22 4.22
C THR A 215 6.49 -8.16 5.28
N GLU A 216 7.34 -7.17 5.00
CA GLU A 216 7.61 -6.06 5.90
C GLU A 216 7.36 -4.74 5.18
N ASN A 217 6.61 -3.84 5.81
CA ASN A 217 6.49 -2.45 5.35
C ASN A 217 6.41 -1.51 6.54
N TRP A 218 6.77 -0.24 6.28
CA TRP A 218 6.38 0.83 7.18
C TRP A 218 4.90 1.12 6.96
N ASN A 219 4.12 1.14 8.04
CA ASN A 219 2.72 1.52 8.02
C ASN A 219 2.41 2.40 9.23
N ILE A 220 1.27 3.08 9.18
CA ILE A 220 0.72 3.79 10.34
C ILE A 220 -0.42 2.91 10.86
N PRO A 221 -0.20 2.14 11.94
CA PRO A 221 -1.17 1.16 12.41
C PRO A 221 -2.36 1.87 13.07
N TYR A 222 -3.56 1.36 12.79
CA TYR A 222 -4.79 1.78 13.49
C TYR A 222 -4.96 1.07 14.85
N MET A 223 -4.31 -0.08 15.02
CA MET A 223 -4.28 -0.82 16.27
C MET A 223 -2.85 -1.22 16.61
N THR A 224 -2.48 -1.10 17.88
CA THR A 224 -1.20 -1.58 18.41
C THR A 224 -1.41 -2.97 19.00
N GLY A 225 -0.54 -3.92 18.67
CA GLY A 225 -0.59 -5.29 19.20
C GLY A 225 -0.54 -6.36 18.11
N ARG A 226 -0.54 -7.63 18.54
CA ARG A 226 -0.55 -8.78 17.62
C ARG A 226 -1.91 -8.89 16.95
N ILE A 227 -1.92 -8.85 15.62
CA ILE A 227 -3.12 -9.15 14.84
C ILE A 227 -3.32 -10.67 14.83
N THR A 228 -4.53 -11.10 15.17
CA THR A 228 -5.01 -12.48 15.11
C THR A 228 -6.29 -12.53 14.27
N PRO A 229 -6.70 -13.71 13.76
CA PRO A 229 -7.94 -13.83 13.01
C PRO A 229 -9.16 -13.24 13.73
N GLU A 230 -9.18 -13.29 15.06
CA GLU A 230 -10.29 -12.81 15.89
C GLU A 230 -10.33 -11.28 16.06
N ASN A 231 -9.22 -10.58 15.80
CA ASN A 231 -9.11 -9.13 16.02
C ASN A 231 -8.77 -8.32 14.75
N LEU A 232 -8.67 -8.99 13.60
CA LEU A 232 -8.45 -8.37 12.30
C LEU A 232 -9.62 -7.44 11.95
N LYS A 233 -9.34 -6.15 11.76
CA LYS A 233 -10.30 -5.16 11.25
C LYS A 233 -9.88 -4.69 9.86
N HIS A 234 -10.82 -4.69 8.92
CA HIS A 234 -10.59 -4.24 7.55
C HIS A 234 -10.59 -2.71 7.47
N ILE A 235 -9.44 -2.10 7.18
CA ILE A 235 -9.31 -0.65 7.01
C ILE A 235 -8.43 -0.35 5.79
N LEU A 236 -9.04 0.16 4.72
CA LEU A 236 -8.36 0.52 3.47
C LEU A 236 -7.94 1.99 3.51
N ARG A 237 -6.67 2.28 3.18
CA ARG A 237 -6.12 3.66 3.11
C ARG A 237 -6.31 4.26 1.73
N ILE A 238 -5.87 3.53 0.72
CA ILE A 238 -6.14 3.85 -0.68
C ILE A 238 -7.52 3.26 -1.03
N GLN A 239 -8.42 4.05 -1.62
CA GLN A 239 -9.63 3.51 -2.26
C GLN A 239 -9.16 2.45 -3.25
N PRO A 240 -9.51 1.17 -3.08
CA PRO A 240 -8.99 0.16 -3.97
C PRO A 240 -9.54 0.50 -5.35
N LEU A 241 -8.64 0.81 -6.28
CA LEU A 241 -8.95 0.58 -7.69
C LEU A 241 -9.47 -0.86 -7.77
N PRO A 242 -10.46 -1.20 -8.61
CA PRO A 242 -10.98 -2.57 -8.75
C PRO A 242 -9.94 -3.61 -9.22
N LEU A 243 -8.67 -3.23 -9.27
CA LEU A 243 -7.47 -4.06 -9.34
C LEU A 243 -7.19 -4.89 -8.07
N PHE A 244 -7.61 -4.39 -6.91
CA PHE A 244 -7.29 -4.95 -5.59
C PHE A 244 -8.53 -5.36 -4.77
N SER A 245 -9.74 -5.24 -5.34
CA SER A 245 -11.02 -5.37 -4.63
C SER A 245 -11.87 -6.55 -5.12
N ASP A 246 -11.27 -7.72 -5.27
CA ASP A 246 -12.02 -8.94 -5.54
C ASP A 246 -12.61 -9.44 -4.21
N ASN A 247 -13.87 -9.11 -3.91
CA ASN A 247 -14.66 -9.75 -2.84
C ASN A 247 -14.17 -9.63 -1.38
N TRP A 248 -14.16 -8.44 -0.80
CA TRP A 248 -14.03 -8.30 0.67
C TRP A 248 -15.33 -8.49 1.47
N THR A 249 -16.47 -8.83 0.84
CA THR A 249 -17.71 -9.18 1.56
C THR A 249 -18.08 -10.67 1.50
N GLY A 250 -17.35 -11.48 0.75
CA GLY A 250 -17.78 -12.84 0.41
C GLY A 250 -16.99 -13.98 1.02
N LEU A 251 -15.67 -13.87 1.15
CA LEU A 251 -14.81 -14.98 1.55
C LEU A 251 -13.44 -14.41 1.89
N MET A 252 -13.15 -14.18 3.18
CA MET A 252 -11.80 -14.30 3.71
C MET A 252 -11.86 -14.85 5.14
N ILE A 253 -11.42 -16.11 5.22
CA ILE A 253 -10.94 -16.82 6.40
C ILE A 253 -9.48 -16.41 6.59
#